data_AF-A0A7C3E431-F1
#
_entry.id   AF-A0A7C3E431-F1
#
_cell.length_a   1.000
_cell.length_b   1.000
_cell.length_c   1.000
_cell.angle_alpha   90.00
_cell.angle_beta   90.00
_cell.angle_gamma   90.00
#
_symmetry.space_group_name_H-M   'P 1'
#
loop_
_entity.id
_entity.type
_entity.pdbx_description
1 polymer ?
#
loop_
_entity_poly.entity_id
_entity_poly.type
_entity_poly.pdbx_seq_one_letter_code
_entity_poly.pdbx_strand_id
1 'polypeptide(L)'
;MYKKDKNKALPEEKNIEVKILDAARKVFLRKGFDGARMQEIADEAGINKALLHYYFRSKDKLFRAIFDEAFHHFLPRIAMYFQADMPLLEKMEKISVLYINLLN
;
A
#
# COMPACT_ATOMS: atom_id res chain seq x y z
N MET A 1 13.96 23.44 -26.22
CA MET A 1 12.71 22.70 -25.99
C MET A 1 13.05 21.28 -25.60
N TYR A 2 13.06 20.98 -24.29
CA TYR A 2 13.33 19.62 -23.79
C TYR A 2 12.05 18.79 -23.84
N LYS A 3 12.06 17.69 -24.59
CA LYS A 3 10.98 16.68 -24.58
C LYS A 3 11.07 15.92 -23.25
N LYS A 4 10.09 16.08 -22.38
CA LYS A 4 9.98 15.37 -21.10
C LYS A 4 9.55 13.93 -21.37
N ASP A 5 10.45 12.98 -21.15
CA ASP A 5 10.12 11.56 -21.07
C ASP A 5 9.06 11.36 -19.99
N LYS A 6 7.90 10.82 -20.36
CA LYS A 6 6.72 10.71 -19.48
C LYS A 6 6.87 9.68 -18.34
N ASN A 7 8.05 9.08 -18.17
CA ASN A 7 8.25 7.91 -17.30
C ASN A 7 9.36 8.04 -16.24
N LYS A 8 9.90 9.24 -16.01
CA LYS A 8 10.82 9.48 -14.88
C LYS A 8 10.30 10.63 -14.02
N ALA A 9 9.63 10.27 -12.92
CA ALA A 9 9.32 11.21 -11.85
C ALA A 9 10.64 11.78 -11.26
N LEU A 10 10.64 13.07 -10.93
CA LEU A 10 11.80 13.71 -10.31
C LEU A 10 12.06 13.13 -8.90
N PRO A 11 13.30 13.18 -8.38
CA PRO A 11 13.63 12.61 -7.06
C PRO A 11 12.73 13.12 -5.91
N GLU A 12 12.32 14.38 -5.97
CA GLU A 12 11.37 14.96 -5.01
C GLU A 12 9.95 14.41 -5.16
N GLU A 13 9.48 14.18 -6.39
CA GLU A 13 8.14 13.62 -6.65
C GLU A 13 8.02 12.19 -6.10
N LYS A 14 9.07 11.38 -6.28
CA LYS A 14 9.13 10.02 -5.76
C LYS A 14 9.10 9.98 -4.22
N ASN A 15 9.66 10.99 -3.57
CA ASN A 15 9.62 11.12 -2.11
C ASN A 15 8.20 11.44 -1.61
N ILE A 16 7.46 12.29 -2.31
CA ILE A 16 6.08 12.64 -1.95
C ILE A 16 5.12 11.45 -2.13
N GLU A 17 5.24 10.71 -3.23
CA GLU A 17 4.42 9.51 -3.45
C GLU A 17 4.59 8.48 -2.33
N VAL A 18 5.83 8.21 -1.92
CA VAL A 18 6.13 7.30 -0.80
C VAL A 18 5.52 7.80 0.50
N LYS A 19 5.66 9.10 0.82
CA LYS A 19 5.02 9.70 2.00
C LYS A 19 3.51 9.52 2.02
N ILE A 20 2.86 9.71 0.86
CA ILE A 20 1.42 9.51 0.73
C ILE A 20 1.04 8.06 1.00
N LEU A 21 1.75 7.10 0.39
CA LEU A 21 1.47 5.68 0.54
C LEU A 21 1.64 5.23 2.00
N ASP A 22 2.72 5.66 2.68
CA ASP A 22 2.97 5.33 4.08
C ASP A 22 1.91 5.92 5.02
N ALA A 23 1.54 7.18 4.82
CA ALA A 23 0.47 7.82 5.59
C ALA A 23 -0.88 7.12 5.37
N ALA A 24 -1.20 6.83 4.12
CA ALA A 24 -2.42 6.14 3.76
C ALA A 24 -2.48 4.73 4.38
N ARG A 25 -1.37 3.98 4.37
CA ARG A 25 -1.28 2.65 5.00
C ARG A 25 -1.64 2.73 6.48
N LYS A 26 -1.06 3.68 7.22
CA LYS A 26 -1.37 3.89 8.65
C LYS A 26 -2.85 4.21 8.89
N VAL A 27 -3.41 5.13 8.08
CA VAL A 27 -4.81 5.54 8.23
C VAL A 27 -5.77 4.39 7.91
N PHE A 28 -5.51 3.64 6.83
CA PHE A 28 -6.32 2.48 6.46
C PHE A 28 -6.24 1.34 7.47
N LEU A 29 -5.05 1.02 8.01
CA LEU A 29 -4.91 0.00 9.06
C LEU A 29 -5.68 0.40 10.34
N ARG A 30 -5.68 1.69 10.68
CA ARG A 30 -6.34 2.20 11.89
C ARG A 30 -7.86 2.33 11.76
N LYS A 31 -8.37 2.70 10.58
CA LYS A 31 -9.78 3.09 10.39
C LYS A 31 -10.56 2.24 9.38
N GLY A 32 -9.88 1.29 8.73
CA GLY A 32 -10.42 0.58 7.57
C GLY A 32 -10.60 1.50 6.36
N PHE A 33 -11.03 0.91 5.24
CA PHE A 33 -11.27 1.66 4.00
C PHE A 33 -12.39 2.70 4.19
N ASP A 34 -13.54 2.30 4.74
CA ASP A 34 -14.71 3.17 4.85
C ASP A 34 -14.52 4.32 5.84
N GLY A 35 -13.84 4.07 6.96
CA GLY A 35 -13.57 5.06 7.98
C GLY A 35 -12.49 6.07 7.61
N ALA A 36 -11.60 5.75 6.67
CA ALA A 36 -10.54 6.64 6.22
C ALA A 36 -11.06 7.77 5.32
N ARG A 37 -10.59 9.00 5.57
CA ARG A 37 -10.83 10.17 4.72
C ARG A 37 -9.55 10.66 4.05
N MET A 38 -9.68 11.14 2.80
CA MET A 38 -8.55 11.71 2.05
C MET A 38 -7.88 12.89 2.76
N GLN A 39 -8.64 13.68 3.51
CA GLN A 39 -8.05 14.80 4.28
C GLN A 39 -7.10 14.30 5.36
N GLU A 40 -7.51 13.28 6.13
CA GLU A 40 -6.70 12.72 7.21
C GLU A 40 -5.40 12.10 6.71
N ILE A 41 -5.44 11.50 5.51
CA ILE A 41 -4.25 10.96 4.85
C ILE A 41 -3.29 12.08 4.44
N ALA A 42 -3.82 13.19 3.91
CA ALA A 42 -3.01 14.34 3.55
C ALA A 42 -2.34 14.95 4.80
N ASP A 43 -3.10 15.06 5.89
CA ASP A 43 -2.62 15.58 7.18
C ASP A 43 -1.51 14.66 7.76
N GLU A 44 -1.71 13.34 7.76
CA GLU A 44 -0.71 12.35 8.20
C GLU A 44 0.55 12.38 7.33
N ALA A 45 0.42 12.64 6.02
CA ALA A 45 1.54 12.80 5.09
C ALA A 45 2.24 14.17 5.19
N GLY A 46 1.67 15.13 5.92
CA GLY A 46 2.17 16.50 6.00
C GLY A 46 2.08 17.28 4.69
N ILE A 47 1.07 16.98 3.86
CA ILE A 47 0.82 17.65 2.58
C ILE A 47 -0.60 18.21 2.51
N ASN A 48 -0.85 19.10 1.56
CA ASN A 48 -2.23 19.54 1.30
C ASN A 48 -3.02 18.50 0.47
N LYS A 49 -4.34 18.52 0.63
CA LYS A 49 -5.26 17.58 -0.05
C LYS A 49 -5.26 17.71 -1.58
N ALA A 50 -4.96 18.90 -2.13
CA ALA A 50 -4.88 19.07 -3.58
C ALA A 50 -3.68 18.31 -4.17
N LEU A 51 -2.53 18.34 -3.48
CA LEU A 51 -1.35 17.56 -3.85
C LEU A 51 -1.62 16.06 -3.72
N LEU A 52 -2.30 15.62 -2.66
CA LEU A 52 -2.75 14.23 -2.55
C LEU A 52 -3.61 13.81 -3.76
N HIS A 53 -4.59 14.63 -4.16
CA HIS A 53 -5.43 14.33 -5.32
C HIS A 53 -4.68 14.38 -6.66
N TYR A 54 -3.58 15.14 -6.75
CA TYR A 54 -2.72 15.14 -7.93
C TYR A 54 -2.07 13.77 -8.15
N TYR A 55 -1.49 13.18 -7.09
CA TYR A 55 -0.91 11.82 -7.15
C TYR A 55 -2.00 10.74 -7.20
N PHE A 56 -2.99 10.82 -6.30
CA PHE A 56 -4.04 9.82 -6.14
C PHE A 56 -5.42 10.44 -6.23
N ARG A 57 -6.02 10.35 -7.42
CA ARG A 57 -7.29 10.99 -7.75
C ARG A 57 -8.45 10.64 -6.80
N SER A 58 -8.48 9.42 -6.26
CA SER A 58 -9.52 8.94 -5.35
C SER A 58 -8.97 8.05 -4.24
N LYS A 59 -9.78 7.88 -3.18
CA LYS A 59 -9.50 6.95 -2.08
C LYS A 59 -9.35 5.52 -2.58
N ASP A 60 -10.20 5.09 -3.52
CA ASP A 60 -10.14 3.76 -4.13
C ASP A 60 -8.82 3.51 -4.86
N LYS A 61 -8.32 4.48 -5.64
CA LYS A 61 -7.05 4.34 -6.35
C LYS A 61 -5.87 4.27 -5.39
N LEU A 62 -5.90 5.08 -4.33
CA LEU A 62 -4.87 5.05 -3.29
C LEU A 62 -4.89 3.72 -2.53
N PHE A 63 -6.08 3.27 -2.12
CA PHE A 63 -6.24 2.00 -1.43
C PHE A 63 -5.75 0.84 -2.32
N ARG A 64 -6.14 0.83 -3.59
CA ARG A 64 -5.72 -0.19 -4.55
C ARG A 64 -4.21 -0.20 -4.74
N ALA A 65 -3.55 0.95 -4.83
CA ALA A 65 -2.08 1.01 -4.94
C ALA A 65 -1.39 0.34 -3.74
N ILE A 66 -1.86 0.60 -2.52
CA ILE A 66 -1.32 -0.02 -1.30
C ILE A 66 -1.63 -1.52 -1.26
N PHE A 67 -2.84 -1.89 -1.65
CA PHE A 67 -3.29 -3.27 -1.65
C PHE A 67 -2.54 -4.12 -2.69
N ASP A 68 -2.34 -3.59 -3.89
CA ASP A 68 -1.60 -4.24 -4.97
C ASP A 68 -0.12 -4.46 -4.57
N GLU A 69 0.51 -3.48 -3.91
CA GLU A 69 1.86 -3.61 -3.34
C GLU A 69 1.91 -4.72 -2.27
N ALA A 70 0.99 -4.68 -1.31
CA ALA A 70 0.89 -5.69 -0.25
C ALA A 70 0.70 -7.12 -0.83
N PHE A 71 -0.18 -7.27 -1.82
CA PHE A 71 -0.45 -8.55 -2.46
C PHE A 71 0.72 -9.08 -3.28
N HIS A 72 1.47 -8.20 -3.96
CA HIS A 72 2.65 -8.58 -4.71
C HIS A 72 3.69 -9.31 -3.85
N HIS A 73 3.83 -8.91 -2.59
CA HIS A 73 4.75 -9.53 -1.64
C HIS A 73 4.16 -10.69 -0.84
N PHE A 74 2.83 -10.73 -0.72
CA PHE A 74 2.10 -11.71 0.09
C PHE A 74 1.75 -12.99 -0.68
N LEU A 75 1.18 -12.86 -1.88
CA LEU A 75 0.69 -14.01 -2.66
C LEU A 75 1.76 -15.06 -2.97
N PRO A 76 2.99 -14.70 -3.40
CA PRO A 76 4.01 -15.70 -3.67
C PRO A 76 4.39 -16.50 -2.41
N ARG A 77 4.41 -15.86 -1.25
CA ARG A 77 4.73 -16.52 0.03
C ARG A 77 3.64 -17.47 0.48
N ILE A 78 2.37 -17.11 0.27
CA ILE A 78 1.25 -18.05 0.47
C ILE A 78 1.37 -19.25 -0.47
N ALA A 79 1.65 -19.02 -1.76
CA ALA A 79 1.77 -20.09 -2.74
C ALA A 79 2.86 -21.12 -2.36
N MET A 80 3.97 -20.66 -1.77
CA MET A 80 5.02 -21.54 -1.25
C MET A 80 4.50 -22.50 -0.17
N TYR A 81 3.70 -22.04 0.79
CA TYR A 81 3.14 -22.91 1.83
C TYR A 81 2.09 -23.88 1.29
N PHE A 82 1.32 -23.49 0.28
CA PHE A 82 0.37 -24.41 -0.35
C PHE A 82 1.09 -25.59 -1.02
N GLN A 83 2.24 -25.34 -1.66
CA GLN A 83 3.04 -26.35 -2.35
C GLN A 83 3.99 -27.13 -1.42
N ALA A 84 4.21 -26.66 -0.19
CA ALA A 84 5.07 -27.34 0.77
C ALA A 84 4.49 -28.70 1.17
N ASP A 85 5.39 -29.68 1.31
CA ASP A 85 5.06 -31.01 1.84
C ASP A 85 5.06 -30.94 3.38
N MET A 86 3.94 -30.48 3.93
CA MET A 86 3.73 -30.31 5.37
C MET A 86 2.24 -30.48 5.71
N PRO A 87 1.89 -30.85 6.96
CA PRO A 87 0.50 -30.99 7.39
C PRO A 87 -0.32 -29.71 7.23
N LEU A 88 -1.64 -29.84 6.98
CA LEU A 88 -2.55 -28.71 6.78
C LEU A 88 -2.52 -27.71 7.95
N LEU A 89 -2.53 -28.20 9.20
CA LEU A 89 -2.49 -27.33 10.38
C LEU A 89 -1.24 -26.46 10.41
N GLU A 90 -0.09 -27.00 10.00
CA GLU A 90 1.15 -26.24 9.95
C GLU A 90 1.11 -25.20 8.81
N LYS A 91 0.51 -25.52 7.65
CA LYS A 91 0.25 -24.53 6.59
C LYS A 91 -0.62 -23.38 7.11
N MET A 92 -1.69 -23.71 7.83
CA MET A 92 -2.60 -22.71 8.41
C MET A 92 -1.88 -21.81 9.42
N GLU A 93 -1.02 -22.37 10.27
CA GLU A 93 -0.20 -21.60 11.20
C GLU A 93 0.73 -20.64 10.45
N LYS A 94 1.49 -21.12 9.46
CA LYS A 94 2.41 -20.27 8.68
C LYS A 94 1.69 -19.17 7.90
N ILE A 95 0.56 -19.48 7.28
CA ILE A 95 -0.27 -18.49 6.58
C ILE A 95 -0.84 -17.45 7.55
N SER A 96 -1.26 -17.87 8.75
CA SER A 96 -1.78 -16.96 9.77
C SER A 96 -0.69 -15.99 10.25
N VAL A 97 0.52 -16.49 10.52
CA VAL A 97 1.67 -15.65 10.87
C VAL A 97 2.01 -14.68 9.73
N LEU A 98 2.01 -15.16 8.49
CA LEU A 98 2.26 -14.31 7.32
C LEU A 98 1.20 -13.20 7.19
N TYR A 99 -0.07 -13.49 7.47
CA TYR A 99 -1.16 -12.51 7.47
C TYR A 99 -0.98 -11.47 8.59
N ILE A 100 -0.63 -11.89 9.79
CA ILE A 100 -0.36 -10.96 10.91
C ILE A 100 0.80 -10.02 10.56
N ASN A 101 1.88 -10.55 9.98
CA ASN A 101 3.04 -9.77 9.55
C ASN A 101 2.75 -8.84 8.35
N LEU A 102 1.67 -9.07 7.61
CA LEU A 102 1.23 -8.16 6.54
C LEU A 102 0.58 -6.88 7.11
N LEU A 103 -0.02 -6.98 8.30
CA LEU A 103 -0.77 -5.90 8.93
C LEU A 103 0.04 -5.06 9.93
N ASN A 104 1.25 -5.52 10.27
CA ASN A 104 2.19 -4.84 11.18
C ASN A 104 3.36 -4.22 10.42
#